data_AF-A0A6I4RBI5-F1
#
_entry.id   AF-A0A6I4RBI5-F1
#
_cell.length_a   1.000
_cell.length_b   1.000
_cell.length_c   1.000
_cell.angle_alpha   90.00
_cell.angle_beta   90.00
_cell.angle_gamma   90.00
#
_symmetry.space_group_name_H-M   'P 1'
#
loop_
_entity.id
_entity.type
_entity.pdbx_description
1 polymer ?
#
loop_
_entity_poly.entity_id
_entity_poly.type
_entity_poly.pdbx_seq_one_letter_code
_entity_poly.pdbx_strand_id
1 'polypeptide(L)'
;VFIGSCMTNIGHFRAAGKLLDKVKGGIPTRLWLAPPTKMDAHQLTEEGYYGIYGKAGARMEMPGCSLCMGNQARVQTGSTVVSTSTRNFPNRLGDATNVYLASAELAAVASIIGKLPTVEEYMQYAKDIDSMAADVYRYLNFDQIAEFREAAANAKIPAVQV
;
A
#
# COMPACT_ATOMS: atom_id res chain seq x y z
N VAL A 1 2.41 11.00 -2.44
CA VAL A 1 1.34 9.99 -2.56
C VAL A 1 1.33 9.12 -1.32
N PHE A 2 0.15 8.70 -0.84
CA PHE A 2 -0.01 7.79 0.28
C PHE A 2 -0.87 6.58 -0.09
N ILE A 3 -0.33 5.38 0.10
CA ILE A 3 -1.01 4.10 -0.09
C ILE A 3 -0.92 3.33 1.23
N GLY A 4 -2.05 3.14 1.90
CA GLY A 4 -2.09 2.40 3.16
C GLY A 4 -3.10 2.95 4.15
N SER A 5 -4.25 2.30 4.26
CA SER A 5 -5.23 2.60 5.31
C SER A 5 -6.05 1.34 5.59
N CYS A 6 -7.04 1.41 6.47
CA CYS A 6 -7.99 0.32 6.62
C CYS A 6 -8.81 0.02 5.34
N MET A 7 -8.79 0.90 4.32
CA MET A 7 -9.40 0.64 3.02
C MET A 7 -8.54 -0.26 2.12
N THR A 8 -7.28 -0.50 2.49
CA THR A 8 -6.36 -1.30 1.69
C THR A 8 -6.21 -2.72 2.25
N ASN A 9 -5.81 -3.64 1.39
CA ASN A 9 -5.48 -5.04 1.66
C ASN A 9 -4.21 -5.39 0.88
N ILE A 10 -3.61 -6.56 1.14
CA ILE A 10 -2.36 -6.98 0.50
C ILE A 10 -2.36 -6.89 -1.03
N GLY A 11 -3.49 -7.14 -1.70
CA GLY A 11 -3.56 -7.13 -3.17
C GLY A 11 -3.28 -5.74 -3.76
N HIS A 12 -3.73 -4.68 -3.09
CA HIS A 12 -3.42 -3.31 -3.49
C HIS A 12 -1.93 -2.99 -3.43
N PHE A 13 -1.22 -3.55 -2.44
CA PHE A 13 0.24 -3.39 -2.33
C PHE A 13 0.96 -4.17 -3.43
N ARG A 14 0.52 -5.40 -3.73
CA ARG A 14 1.07 -6.17 -4.85
C ARG A 14 0.89 -5.47 -6.19
N ALA A 15 -0.31 -4.93 -6.43
CA ALA A 15 -0.62 -4.16 -7.63
C ALA A 15 0.29 -2.92 -7.76
N ALA A 16 0.40 -2.14 -6.69
CA ALA A 16 1.32 -0.99 -6.64
C ALA A 16 2.79 -1.41 -6.86
N GLY A 17 3.20 -2.54 -6.29
CA GLY A 17 4.54 -3.10 -6.46
C GLY A 17 4.85 -3.46 -7.91
N LYS A 18 3.95 -4.18 -8.59
CA LYS A 18 4.11 -4.52 -10.02
C LYS A 18 4.23 -3.28 -10.91
N LEU A 19 3.52 -2.20 -10.59
CA LEU A 19 3.64 -0.93 -11.30
C LEU A 19 4.99 -0.26 -11.05
N LEU A 20 5.43 -0.23 -9.79
CA LEU A 20 6.69 0.40 -9.38
C LEU A 20 7.93 -0.34 -9.90
N ASP A 21 7.88 -1.66 -10.03
CA ASP A 21 9.00 -2.48 -10.52
C ASP A 21 9.42 -2.13 -11.95
N LYS A 22 8.48 -1.60 -12.76
CA LYS A 22 8.75 -1.17 -14.13
C LYS A 22 9.49 0.18 -14.22
N VAL A 23 9.54 0.92 -13.12
CA VAL A 23 10.13 2.26 -13.09
C VAL A 23 11.63 2.16 -12.86
N LYS A 24 12.41 2.66 -13.82
CA LYS A 24 13.86 2.74 -13.70
C LYS A 24 14.25 4.12 -13.17
N GLY A 25 15.06 4.17 -12.12
CA GLY A 25 15.64 5.42 -11.60
C GLY A 25 14.84 6.11 -10.49
N GLY A 26 13.82 5.44 -9.93
CA GLY A 26 12.99 5.98 -8.85
C GLY A 26 11.84 6.85 -9.34
N ILE A 27 10.99 7.26 -8.40
CA ILE A 27 9.80 8.07 -8.69
C ILE A 27 10.05 9.57 -8.39
N PRO A 28 9.39 10.49 -9.12
CA PRO A 28 9.53 11.94 -8.89
C PRO A 28 8.77 12.43 -7.64
N THR A 29 7.92 11.59 -7.04
CA THR A 29 7.09 11.95 -5.89
C THR A 29 7.56 11.31 -4.60
N ARG A 30 7.20 11.89 -3.46
CA ARG A 30 7.33 11.21 -2.17
C ARG A 30 6.18 10.21 -1.99
N LEU A 31 6.47 8.92 -2.15
CA LEU A 31 5.51 7.84 -1.90
C LEU A 31 5.65 7.31 -0.47
N TRP A 32 4.52 7.18 0.21
CA TRP A 32 4.41 6.58 1.53
C TRP A 32 3.56 5.31 1.44
N LEU A 33 4.10 4.20 1.93
CA LEU A 33 3.44 2.89 1.97
C LEU A 33 3.27 2.47 3.43
N ALA A 34 2.04 2.18 3.83
CA ALA A 34 1.72 1.72 5.19
C ALA A 34 0.80 0.50 5.15
N PRO A 35 1.35 -0.73 5.21
CA PRO A 35 0.53 -1.95 5.29
C PRO A 35 -0.46 -1.88 6.46
N PRO A 36 -1.70 -2.38 6.33
CA PRO A 36 -2.70 -2.24 7.38
C PRO A 36 -2.40 -3.12 8.60
N THR A 37 -1.74 -4.27 8.42
CA THR A 37 -1.38 -5.18 9.52
C THR A 37 0.07 -5.67 9.42
N LYS A 38 0.59 -6.23 10.52
CA LYS A 38 1.90 -6.90 10.55
C LYS A 38 1.96 -8.12 9.63
N MET A 39 0.83 -8.80 9.45
CA MET A 39 0.74 -9.99 8.59
C MET A 39 0.87 -9.60 7.11
N ASP A 40 0.26 -8.49 6.69
CA ASP A 40 0.45 -7.95 5.34
C ASP A 40 1.91 -7.55 5.12
N ALA A 41 2.51 -6.83 6.08
CA ALA A 41 3.91 -6.43 5.98
C ALA A 41 4.87 -7.62 5.91
N HIS A 42 4.64 -8.65 6.73
CA HIS A 42 5.40 -9.91 6.71
C HIS A 42 5.31 -10.59 5.35
N GLN A 43 4.09 -10.85 4.87
CA GLN A 43 3.89 -11.52 3.59
C GLN A 43 4.47 -10.73 2.41
N LEU A 44 4.33 -9.40 2.39
CA LEU A 44 4.93 -8.55 1.36
C LEU A 44 6.47 -8.55 1.42
N THR A 45 7.04 -8.76 2.61
CA THR A 45 8.49 -8.90 2.78
C THR A 45 8.96 -10.24 2.23
N GLU A 46 8.29 -11.34 2.59
CA GLU A 46 8.58 -12.69 2.09
C GLU A 46 8.47 -12.79 0.56
N GLU A 47 7.49 -12.10 -0.03
CA GLU A 47 7.30 -12.03 -1.48
C GLU A 47 8.27 -11.06 -2.19
N GLY A 48 9.12 -10.35 -1.45
CA GLY A 48 10.15 -9.46 -1.99
C GLY A 48 9.66 -8.07 -2.43
N TYR A 49 8.40 -7.72 -2.19
CA TYR A 49 7.84 -6.41 -2.58
C TYR A 49 8.51 -5.23 -1.86
N TYR A 50 9.00 -5.42 -0.64
CA TYR A 50 9.78 -4.40 0.08
C TYR A 50 11.04 -3.97 -0.68
N GLY A 51 11.69 -4.91 -1.39
CA GLY A 51 12.84 -4.60 -2.24
C GLY A 51 12.47 -3.73 -3.44
N ILE A 52 11.29 -3.96 -4.03
CA ILE A 52 10.76 -3.15 -5.13
C ILE A 52 10.46 -1.72 -4.65
N TYR A 53 9.77 -1.60 -3.51
CA TYR A 53 9.45 -0.29 -2.91
C TYR A 53 10.71 0.51 -2.57
N GLY A 54 11.72 -0.15 -2.01
CA GLY A 54 13.01 0.46 -1.69
C GLY A 54 13.73 0.98 -2.95
N LYS A 55 13.80 0.18 -4.02
CA LYS A 55 14.38 0.59 -5.30
C LYS A 55 13.66 1.77 -5.93
N ALA A 56 12.34 1.83 -5.80
CA ALA A 56 11.53 2.95 -6.27
C ALA A 56 11.75 4.23 -5.45
N GLY A 57 12.33 4.14 -4.24
CA GLY A 57 12.51 5.27 -3.32
C GLY A 57 11.29 5.54 -2.43
N ALA A 58 10.40 4.55 -2.27
CA ALA A 58 9.23 4.67 -1.43
C ALA A 58 9.60 4.60 0.06
N ARG A 59 8.90 5.41 0.88
CA ARG A 59 9.00 5.37 2.33
C ARG A 59 8.01 4.36 2.90
N MET A 60 8.53 3.34 3.55
CA MET A 60 7.73 2.30 4.22
C MET A 60 7.53 2.68 5.68
N GLU A 61 6.28 2.73 6.11
CA GLU A 61 5.89 2.98 7.50
C GLU A 61 5.55 1.68 8.21
N MET A 62 5.61 1.70 9.53
CA MET A 62 5.14 0.59 10.35
C MET A 62 3.63 0.37 10.16
N PRO A 63 3.13 -0.88 10.27
CA PRO A 63 1.72 -1.16 10.06
C PRO A 63 0.81 -0.36 11.00
N GLY A 64 -0.20 0.30 10.43
CA GLY A 64 -1.16 1.13 11.17
C GLY A 64 -1.76 2.26 10.35
N CYS A 65 -2.42 3.21 11.03
CA CYS A 65 -3.13 4.31 10.38
C CYS A 65 -2.22 5.30 9.63
N SER A 66 -0.96 5.45 10.07
CA SER A 66 0.04 6.37 9.47
C SER A 66 -0.56 7.75 9.16
N LEU A 67 -0.35 8.25 7.93
CA LEU A 67 -0.84 9.56 7.46
C LEU A 67 -2.37 9.70 7.42
N CYS A 68 -3.13 8.59 7.45
CA CYS A 68 -4.60 8.63 7.34
C CYS A 68 -5.24 9.47 8.48
N MET A 69 -4.64 9.46 9.67
CA MET A 69 -5.13 10.23 10.80
C MET A 69 -4.50 11.62 10.91
N GLY A 70 -3.24 11.77 10.50
CA GLY A 70 -2.49 13.04 10.54
C GLY A 70 -2.14 13.55 11.94
N ASN A 71 -2.19 12.67 12.95
CA ASN A 71 -1.87 12.98 14.35
C ASN A 71 -0.40 12.75 14.72
N GLN A 72 0.38 12.10 13.86
CA GLN A 72 1.80 11.81 14.06
C GLN A 72 2.58 12.33 12.85
N ALA A 73 2.88 11.46 11.87
CA ALA A 73 3.42 11.89 10.60
C ALA A 73 2.42 12.78 9.86
N ARG A 74 2.94 13.85 9.25
CA ARG A 74 2.20 14.76 8.38
C ARG A 74 2.96 14.93 7.08
N VAL A 75 2.24 15.16 5.99
CA VAL A 75 2.85 15.55 4.72
C VAL A 75 3.36 16.99 4.79
N GLN A 76 4.22 17.38 3.86
CA GLN A 76 4.76 18.74 3.81
C GLN A 76 3.64 19.76 3.57
N THR A 77 3.70 20.89 4.28
CA THR A 77 2.75 22.00 4.16
C THR A 77 2.60 22.46 2.71
N GLY A 78 1.36 22.72 2.29
CA GLY A 78 1.06 23.17 0.93
C GLY A 78 1.14 22.08 -0.15
N SER A 79 1.41 20.82 0.21
CA SER A 79 1.51 19.73 -0.77
C SER A 79 0.16 19.34 -1.37
N THR A 80 0.21 18.89 -2.62
CA THR A 80 -0.89 18.16 -3.26
C THR A 80 -0.66 16.66 -3.08
N VAL A 81 -1.67 15.94 -2.57
CA VAL A 81 -1.54 14.53 -2.19
C VAL A 81 -2.63 13.70 -2.86
N VAL A 82 -2.23 12.61 -3.49
CA VAL A 82 -3.14 11.50 -3.83
C VAL A 82 -3.04 10.45 -2.70
N SER A 83 -4.19 10.05 -2.16
CA SER A 83 -4.28 9.24 -0.95
C SER A 83 -5.32 8.12 -1.09
N THR A 84 -5.00 6.93 -0.59
CA THR A 84 -5.96 5.83 -0.41
C THR A 84 -6.57 5.81 1.01
N SER A 85 -6.55 6.95 1.70
CA SER A 85 -7.21 7.15 3.00
C SER A 85 -8.73 7.30 2.83
N THR A 86 -9.45 7.41 3.94
CA THR A 86 -10.91 7.58 3.95
C THR A 86 -11.38 9.02 3.89
N ARG A 87 -10.50 10.00 4.15
CA ARG A 87 -10.87 11.40 4.38
C ARG A 87 -9.84 12.36 3.80
N ASN A 88 -10.33 13.44 3.20
CA ASN A 88 -9.52 14.53 2.61
C ASN A 88 -9.90 15.93 3.15
N PHE A 89 -10.41 16.01 4.38
CA PHE A 89 -10.77 17.29 5.00
C PHE A 89 -9.57 18.25 5.09
N PRO A 90 -9.81 19.57 5.10
CA PRO A 90 -8.75 20.56 5.31
C PRO A 90 -7.88 20.24 6.53
N ASN A 91 -6.56 20.37 6.38
CA ASN A 91 -5.55 20.13 7.40
C ASN A 91 -5.47 18.68 7.94
N ARG A 92 -6.11 17.71 7.27
CA ARG A 92 -6.15 16.31 7.73
C ARG A 92 -4.81 15.59 7.58
N LEU A 93 -4.22 15.58 6.39
CA LEU A 93 -2.93 14.89 6.14
C LEU A 93 -1.72 15.79 6.41
N GLY A 94 -1.91 17.11 6.35
CA GLY A 94 -0.90 18.14 6.61
C GLY A 94 -1.51 19.53 6.45
N ASP A 95 -0.76 20.56 6.79
CA ASP A 95 -1.28 21.94 6.79
C ASP A 95 -1.40 22.51 5.38
N ALA A 96 -2.51 23.19 5.08
CA ALA A 96 -2.78 23.80 3.78
C ALA A 96 -2.61 22.83 2.59
N THR A 97 -2.87 21.53 2.79
CA THR A 97 -2.72 20.50 1.76
C THR A 97 -3.99 20.30 0.96
N ASN A 98 -3.84 20.03 -0.34
CA ASN A 98 -4.94 19.59 -1.20
C ASN A 98 -4.87 18.06 -1.36
N VAL A 99 -5.92 17.35 -0.95
CA VAL A 99 -5.92 15.89 -0.91
C VAL A 99 -6.99 15.31 -1.82
N TYR A 100 -6.58 14.42 -2.73
CA TYR A 100 -7.42 13.67 -3.64
C TYR A 100 -7.49 12.21 -3.17
N LEU A 101 -8.72 11.69 -3.04
CA LEU A 101 -8.94 10.28 -2.72
C LEU A 101 -8.97 9.47 -4.02
N ALA A 102 -8.24 8.35 -4.03
CA ALA A 102 -8.09 7.49 -5.21
C ALA A 102 -7.90 6.02 -4.83
N SER A 103 -8.00 5.12 -5.81
CA SER A 103 -7.60 3.73 -5.67
C SER A 103 -6.08 3.60 -5.55
N ALA A 104 -5.60 2.44 -5.10
CA ALA A 104 -4.17 2.18 -4.93
C ALA A 104 -3.42 2.15 -6.26
N GLU A 105 -4.05 1.59 -7.29
CA GLU A 105 -3.51 1.50 -8.65
C GLU A 105 -3.34 2.90 -9.25
N LEU A 106 -4.38 3.75 -9.15
CA LEU A 106 -4.32 5.13 -9.62
C LEU A 106 -3.30 5.95 -8.81
N ALA A 107 -3.24 5.76 -7.50
CA ALA A 107 -2.25 6.42 -6.64
C ALA A 107 -0.83 6.00 -7.02
N ALA A 108 -0.59 4.71 -7.29
CA ALA A 108 0.70 4.22 -7.76
C ALA A 108 1.09 4.87 -9.10
N VAL A 109 0.20 4.88 -10.10
CA VAL A 109 0.46 5.56 -11.39
C VAL A 109 0.74 7.05 -11.20
N ALA A 110 -0.05 7.74 -10.38
CA ALA A 110 0.19 9.16 -10.09
C ALA A 110 1.53 9.39 -9.38
N SER A 111 2.00 8.43 -8.57
CA SER A 111 3.31 8.52 -7.92
C SER A 111 4.47 8.40 -8.91
N ILE A 112 4.28 7.62 -9.97
CA ILE A 112 5.26 7.37 -11.03
C ILE A 112 5.34 8.57 -11.97
N ILE A 113 4.20 9.12 -12.39
CA ILE A 113 4.14 10.21 -13.37
C ILE A 113 4.37 11.58 -12.70
N GLY A 114 3.99 11.74 -11.42
CA GLY A 114 4.12 13.01 -10.70
C GLY A 114 2.94 13.96 -10.84
N LYS A 115 1.86 13.54 -11.48
CA LYS A 115 0.59 14.27 -11.64
C LYS A 115 -0.58 13.28 -11.64
N LEU A 116 -1.80 13.79 -11.56
CA LEU A 116 -2.97 12.98 -11.91
C LEU A 116 -2.92 12.64 -13.41
N PRO A 117 -2.94 11.35 -13.78
CA PRO A 117 -2.84 10.95 -15.19
C PRO A 117 -4.11 11.29 -15.97
N THR A 118 -3.99 11.40 -17.29
CA THR A 118 -5.16 11.26 -18.17
C THR A 118 -5.65 9.80 -18.19
N VAL A 119 -6.83 9.55 -18.77
CA VAL A 119 -7.34 8.18 -18.90
C VAL A 119 -6.40 7.33 -19.75
N GLU A 120 -5.89 7.88 -20.83
CA GLU A 120 -4.97 7.20 -21.75
C GLU A 120 -3.65 6.87 -21.05
N GLU A 121 -3.06 7.84 -20.32
CA GLU A 121 -1.87 7.63 -19.51
C GLU A 121 -2.11 6.52 -18.48
N TYR A 122 -3.25 6.56 -17.76
CA TYR A 122 -3.58 5.53 -16.78
C TYR A 122 -3.70 4.13 -17.42
N MET A 123 -4.42 4.01 -18.55
CA MET A 123 -4.64 2.73 -19.21
C MET A 123 -3.36 2.11 -19.76
N GLN A 124 -2.32 2.91 -20.05
CA GLN A 124 -1.01 2.38 -20.41
C GLN A 124 -0.35 1.57 -19.28
N TYR A 125 -0.60 1.94 -18.02
CA TYR A 125 -0.12 1.20 -16.86
C TYR A 125 -1.11 0.12 -16.43
N ALA A 126 -2.41 0.43 -16.43
CA ALA A 126 -3.44 -0.46 -15.93
C ALA A 126 -3.61 -1.74 -16.77
N LYS A 127 -3.37 -1.68 -18.08
CA LYS A 127 -3.41 -2.86 -18.97
C LYS A 127 -2.43 -3.97 -18.55
N ASP A 128 -1.39 -3.62 -17.81
CA ASP A 128 -0.37 -4.55 -17.35
C ASP A 128 -0.73 -5.19 -16.01
N ILE A 129 -1.77 -4.69 -15.34
CA ILE A 129 -2.37 -5.33 -14.17
C ILE A 129 -3.52 -6.20 -14.66
N ASP A 130 -3.25 -7.50 -14.78
CA ASP A 130 -4.32 -8.47 -14.93
C ASP A 130 -5.01 -8.67 -13.57
N SER A 131 -6.23 -8.14 -13.45
CA SER A 131 -7.03 -8.25 -12.24
C SER A 131 -7.54 -9.67 -11.96
N MET A 132 -7.53 -10.53 -12.98
CA MET A 132 -7.89 -11.94 -12.87
C MET A 132 -6.67 -12.84 -12.63
N ALA A 133 -5.45 -12.28 -12.63
CA ALA A 133 -4.26 -13.04 -12.33
C ALA A 133 -4.28 -13.55 -10.88
N ALA A 134 -3.95 -14.83 -10.72
CA ALA A 134 -4.02 -15.54 -9.44
C ALA A 134 -2.99 -15.06 -8.39
N ASP A 135 -2.12 -14.10 -8.73
CA ASP A 135 -1.01 -13.65 -7.91
C ASP A 135 -1.20 -12.27 -7.28
N VAL A 136 -1.82 -11.31 -7.97
CA VAL A 136 -1.99 -9.94 -7.46
C VAL A 136 -3.04 -9.89 -6.35
N TYR A 137 -4.27 -10.25 -6.66
CA TYR A 137 -5.41 -10.07 -5.75
C TYR A 137 -5.71 -11.31 -4.91
N ARG A 138 -4.66 -12.01 -4.46
CA ARG A 138 -4.78 -13.13 -3.53
C ARG A 138 -4.82 -12.64 -2.08
N TYR A 139 -5.91 -12.86 -1.38
CA TYR A 139 -6.02 -12.48 0.03
C TYR A 139 -5.18 -13.38 0.95
N LEU A 140 -4.94 -12.91 2.17
CA LEU A 140 -4.31 -13.70 3.22
C LEU A 140 -5.31 -14.70 3.81
N ASN A 141 -5.14 -15.98 3.49
CA ASN A 141 -5.84 -17.08 4.12
C ASN A 141 -4.89 -17.78 5.10
N PHE A 142 -4.96 -17.46 6.38
CA PHE A 142 -4.00 -17.95 7.39
C PHE A 142 -4.01 -19.48 7.54
N ASP A 143 -5.14 -20.12 7.24
CA ASP A 143 -5.29 -21.58 7.20
C ASP A 143 -4.56 -22.23 6.02
N GLN A 144 -4.13 -21.45 5.03
CA GLN A 144 -3.40 -21.91 3.84
C GLN A 144 -1.90 -21.58 3.90
N ILE A 145 -1.45 -20.85 4.93
CA ILE A 145 -0.05 -20.45 5.09
C ILE A 145 0.60 -21.35 6.15
N ALA A 146 1.64 -22.10 5.74
CA ALA A 146 2.28 -23.12 6.57
C ALA A 146 2.71 -22.60 7.94
N GLU A 147 3.40 -21.45 7.99
CA GLU A 147 3.86 -20.82 9.24
C GLU A 147 2.71 -20.60 10.25
N PHE A 148 1.58 -20.06 9.80
CA PHE A 148 0.42 -19.81 10.65
C PHE A 148 -0.29 -21.11 11.07
N ARG A 149 -0.38 -22.10 10.16
CA ARG A 149 -0.94 -23.41 10.49
C ARG A 149 -0.11 -24.14 11.54
N GLU A 150 1.21 -24.12 11.41
CA GLU A 150 2.14 -24.74 12.35
C GLU A 150 2.07 -24.05 13.72
N ALA A 151 2.04 -22.71 13.75
CA ALA A 151 1.85 -21.96 14.98
C ALA A 151 0.51 -22.28 15.65
N ALA A 152 -0.57 -22.38 14.88
CA ALA A 152 -1.90 -22.74 15.39
C ALA A 152 -1.95 -24.18 15.92
N ALA A 153 -1.34 -25.15 15.22
CA ALA A 153 -1.30 -26.55 15.65
C ALA A 153 -0.50 -26.76 16.94
N ASN A 154 0.54 -25.95 17.15
CA ASN A 154 1.39 -25.99 18.33
C ASN A 154 0.90 -25.10 19.49
N ALA A 155 -0.16 -24.33 19.28
CA ALA A 155 -0.69 -23.42 20.29
C ALA A 155 -1.34 -24.20 21.45
N LYS A 156 -0.82 -23.99 22.67
CA LYS A 156 -1.48 -24.48 23.89
C LYS A 156 -2.56 -23.49 24.29
N ILE A 157 -3.82 -23.85 24.05
CA ILE A 157 -4.98 -23.01 24.39
C ILE A 157 -5.57 -23.49 25.72
N PRO A 158 -5.37 -22.75 26.84
CA PRO A 158 -5.76 -23.22 28.18
C PRO A 158 -7.25 -23.52 28.33
N ALA A 159 -8.10 -22.91 27.52
CA ALA A 159 -9.56 -23.07 27.58
C ALA A 159 -10.10 -24.29 26.79
N VAL A 160 -9.26 -24.95 25.98
CA VAL A 160 -9.68 -26.07 25.11
C VAL A 160 -9.00 -27.38 25.52
N GLN A 161 -7.86 -27.32 26.20
CA GLN A 161 -7.14 -28.47 26.73
C GLN A 161 -7.53 -28.68 28.21
N VAL A 162 -8.67 -29.35 28.44
CA VAL A 162 -9.04 -29.97 29.73
C VAL A 162 -9.07 -31.48 29.53
#